data_AF-A0A6S4QI22-F1
#
_entry.id   AF-A0A6S4QI22-F1
#
_cell.length_a   1.000
_cell.length_b   1.000
_cell.length_c   1.000
_cell.angle_alpha   90.00
_cell.angle_beta   90.00
_cell.angle_gamma   90.00
#
_symmetry.space_group_name_H-M   'P 1'
#
loop_
_entity.id
_entity.type
_entity.pdbx_description
1 polymer ?
#
loop_
_entity_poly.entity_id
_entity_poly.type
_entity_poly.pdbx_seq_one_letter_code
_entity_poly.pdbx_strand_id
1 'polypeptide(L)'
;MQADHPIIKNTITMQVFLRYILLLFIITIPLSCGQSYDIKTRLDTFYKLLDEPTQEQFKAGDLDVVTTYLTGAIADDPEKMALFEQIKRKEAIKLFSVASTVAYFYNHFYLKTQPTNTES
;
A
#
# COMPACT_ATOMS: atom_id res chain seq x y z
N MET A 1 15.19 -63.48 5.51
CA MET A 1 14.24 -62.82 4.59
C MET A 1 13.85 -61.50 5.23
N GLN A 2 14.37 -60.40 4.68
CA GLN A 2 14.30 -59.07 5.27
C GLN A 2 12.94 -58.47 4.90
N ALA A 3 12.08 -58.25 5.89
CA ALA A 3 10.78 -57.60 5.69
C ALA A 3 11.05 -56.13 5.33
N ASP A 4 11.07 -55.85 4.03
CA ASP A 4 11.07 -54.49 3.48
C ASP A 4 9.77 -53.83 3.96
N HIS A 5 9.85 -53.00 5.00
CA HIS A 5 8.69 -52.33 5.58
C HIS A 5 8.24 -51.17 4.65
N PRO A 6 7.11 -51.31 3.91
CA PRO A 6 6.64 -50.27 3.00
C PRO A 6 6.18 -49.00 3.73
N ILE A 7 5.91 -49.10 5.03
CA ILE A 7 5.43 -48.00 5.87
C ILE A 7 6.51 -46.92 6.04
N ILE A 8 7.79 -47.31 6.20
CA ILE A 8 8.89 -46.37 6.46
C ILE A 8 9.22 -45.54 5.20
N LYS A 9 9.15 -46.17 4.02
CA LYS A 9 9.36 -45.49 2.72
C LYS A 9 8.29 -44.41 2.45
N ASN A 10 7.04 -44.64 2.81
CA ASN A 10 5.96 -43.66 2.65
C ASN A 10 6.12 -42.44 3.57
N THR A 11 6.53 -42.63 4.82
CA THR A 11 6.66 -41.52 5.77
C THR A 11 7.83 -40.59 5.42
N ILE A 12 8.97 -41.14 4.99
CA ILE A 12 10.13 -40.35 4.55
C ILE A 12 9.80 -39.55 3.29
N THR A 13 9.13 -40.17 2.32
CA THR A 13 8.69 -39.51 1.09
C THR A 13 7.71 -38.36 1.37
N MET A 14 6.80 -38.55 2.34
CA MET A 14 5.84 -37.52 2.75
C MET A 14 6.51 -36.33 3.44
N GLN A 15 7.48 -36.55 4.32
CA GLN A 15 8.23 -35.48 4.98
C GLN A 15 9.08 -34.66 4.00
N VAL A 16 9.69 -35.34 3.03
CA VAL A 16 10.47 -34.70 1.97
C VAL A 16 9.58 -33.85 1.06
N PHE A 17 8.42 -34.38 0.65
CA PHE A 17 7.43 -33.65 -0.14
C PHE A 17 6.89 -32.42 0.59
N LEU A 18 6.60 -32.54 1.90
CA LEU A 18 6.12 -31.43 2.71
C LEU A 18 7.15 -30.30 2.81
N ARG A 19 8.44 -30.63 2.97
CA ARG A 19 9.55 -29.66 2.97
C ARG A 19 9.66 -28.92 1.63
N TYR A 20 9.49 -29.62 0.51
CA TYR A 20 9.52 -28.99 -0.82
C TYR A 20 8.32 -28.06 -1.07
N ILE A 21 7.12 -28.43 -0.62
CA ILE A 21 5.95 -27.53 -0.68
C ILE A 21 6.18 -26.28 0.17
N LEU A 22 6.72 -26.43 1.38
CA LEU A 22 7.00 -25.30 2.27
C LEU A 22 8.06 -24.35 1.69
N LEU A 23 9.07 -24.90 1.02
CA LEU A 23 10.05 -24.12 0.24
C LEU A 23 9.40 -23.40 -0.94
N LEU A 24 8.47 -24.04 -1.66
CA LEU A 24 7.73 -23.39 -2.76
C LEU A 24 6.87 -22.21 -2.27
N PHE A 25 6.25 -22.30 -1.09
CA PHE A 25 5.55 -21.17 -0.48
C PHE A 25 6.52 -20.01 -0.13
N ILE A 26 7.70 -20.31 0.41
CA ILE A 26 8.70 -19.28 0.76
C ILE A 26 9.26 -18.57 -0.49
N ILE A 27 9.33 -19.26 -1.64
CA ILE A 27 9.84 -18.66 -2.90
C ILE A 27 8.73 -17.92 -3.66
N THR A 28 7.47 -18.35 -3.58
CA THR A 28 6.36 -17.71 -4.32
C THR A 28 5.78 -16.48 -3.62
N ILE A 29 5.84 -16.40 -2.29
CA ILE A 29 5.42 -15.23 -1.52
C ILE A 29 6.21 -13.94 -1.87
N PRO A 30 7.55 -13.95 -2.03
CA PRO A 30 8.30 -12.74 -2.38
C PRO A 30 8.12 -12.30 -3.85
N LEU A 31 7.72 -13.19 -4.76
CA LEU A 31 7.47 -12.85 -6.18
C LEU A 31 6.17 -12.05 -6.40
N SER A 32 5.31 -11.97 -5.38
CA SER A 32 4.07 -11.17 -5.40
C SER A 32 4.27 -9.72 -4.88
N CYS A 33 5.46 -9.43 -4.32
CA CYS A 33 5.81 -8.12 -3.76
C CYS A 33 6.87 -7.43 -4.63
N GLY A 34 6.48 -7.04 -5.85
CA GLY A 34 7.44 -6.46 -6.79
C GLY A 34 6.86 -5.42 -7.75
N GLN A 35 5.66 -4.91 -7.53
CA GLN A 35 5.32 -3.61 -8.13
C GLN A 35 5.81 -2.55 -7.17
N SER A 36 6.96 -1.96 -7.48
CA SER A 36 7.31 -0.63 -6.99
C SER A 36 6.18 0.31 -7.41
N TYR A 37 5.16 0.39 -6.57
CA TYR A 37 4.02 1.28 -6.76
C TYR A 37 4.62 2.69 -6.75
N ASP A 38 4.77 3.26 -7.95
CA ASP A 38 5.55 4.45 -8.22
C ASP A 38 5.03 5.63 -7.40
N ILE A 39 5.94 6.45 -6.86
CA ILE A 39 5.61 7.58 -5.98
C ILE A 39 4.64 8.54 -6.70
N LYS A 40 4.82 8.75 -8.00
CA LYS A 40 3.92 9.56 -8.81
C LYS A 40 2.51 8.97 -8.87
N THR A 41 2.41 7.66 -9.09
CA THR A 41 1.12 6.95 -9.12
C THR A 41 0.39 7.04 -7.77
N ARG A 42 1.11 7.04 -6.65
CA ARG A 42 0.53 7.26 -5.31
C ARG A 42 -0.10 8.63 -5.18
N LEU A 43 0.67 9.67 -5.51
CA LEU A 43 0.21 11.05 -5.42
C LEU A 43 -0.95 11.33 -6.39
N ASP A 44 -0.89 10.81 -7.61
CA ASP A 44 -1.97 10.91 -8.60
C ASP A 44 -3.25 10.21 -8.11
N THR A 45 -3.13 9.07 -7.43
CA THR A 45 -4.28 8.38 -6.84
C THR A 45 -4.91 9.21 -5.71
N PHE A 46 -4.09 9.87 -4.89
CA PHE A 46 -4.57 10.77 -3.85
C PHE A 46 -5.24 12.01 -4.44
N TYR A 47 -4.71 12.59 -5.51
CA TYR A 47 -5.33 13.75 -6.16
C TYR A 47 -6.72 13.48 -6.72
N LYS A 48 -7.06 12.24 -7.06
CA LYS A 48 -8.43 11.87 -7.46
C LYS A 48 -9.46 12.05 -6.35
N LEU A 49 -9.03 12.13 -5.09
CA LEU A 49 -9.92 12.43 -3.98
C LEU A 49 -10.25 13.93 -3.85
N LEU A 50 -9.44 14.78 -4.50
CA LEU A 50 -9.48 16.23 -4.37
C LEU A 50 -9.98 16.86 -5.68
N ASP A 51 -10.83 17.88 -5.57
CA ASP A 51 -11.13 18.75 -6.71
C ASP A 51 -9.95 19.70 -7.01
N GLU A 52 -9.96 20.33 -8.19
CA GLU A 52 -8.87 21.21 -8.61
C GLU A 52 -8.54 22.32 -7.58
N PRO A 53 -9.52 23.02 -6.98
CA PRO A 53 -9.24 24.03 -5.96
C PRO A 53 -8.54 23.44 -4.72
N THR A 54 -8.99 22.29 -4.24
CA THR A 54 -8.39 21.66 -3.05
C THR A 54 -7.01 21.09 -3.35
N GLN A 55 -6.73 20.70 -4.60
CA GLN A 55 -5.38 20.32 -5.02
C GLN A 55 -4.41 21.49 -4.94
N GLU A 56 -4.83 22.71 -5.30
CA GLU A 56 -4.00 23.91 -5.16
C GLU A 56 -3.70 24.23 -3.70
N GLN A 57 -4.68 24.08 -2.81
CA GLN A 57 -4.47 24.25 -1.38
C GLN A 57 -3.54 23.19 -0.80
N PHE A 58 -3.66 21.94 -1.25
CA PHE A 58 -2.71 20.88 -0.90
C PHE A 58 -1.29 21.23 -1.33
N LYS A 59 -1.10 21.77 -2.53
CA LYS A 59 0.21 22.23 -3.02
C LYS A 59 0.74 23.44 -2.22
N ALA A 60 -0.14 24.35 -1.84
CA ALA A 60 0.17 25.51 -1.00
C ALA A 60 0.50 25.14 0.46
N GLY A 61 0.28 23.88 0.87
CA GLY A 61 0.52 23.40 2.22
C GLY A 61 -0.60 23.72 3.21
N ASP A 62 -1.77 24.14 2.74
CA ASP A 62 -2.95 24.38 3.58
C ASP A 62 -3.68 23.07 3.86
N LEU A 63 -3.07 22.23 4.71
CA LEU A 63 -3.54 20.87 4.95
C LEU A 63 -4.84 20.81 5.76
N ASP A 64 -5.15 21.86 6.51
CA ASP A 64 -6.38 21.92 7.33
C ASP A 64 -7.61 22.04 6.44
N VAL A 65 -7.55 22.87 5.40
CA VAL A 65 -8.66 22.99 4.45
C VAL A 65 -8.81 21.71 3.64
N VAL A 66 -7.70 21.10 3.19
CA VAL A 66 -7.73 19.81 2.50
C VAL A 66 -8.32 18.71 3.38
N THR A 67 -7.98 18.68 4.67
CA THR A 67 -8.53 17.72 5.64
C THR A 67 -10.02 17.93 5.83
N THR A 68 -10.46 19.18 5.97
CA THR A 68 -11.87 19.54 6.15
C THR A 68 -12.69 19.12 4.93
N TYR A 69 -12.21 19.47 3.74
CA TYR A 69 -12.80 19.05 2.48
C TYR A 69 -12.90 17.53 2.40
N LEU A 70 -11.78 16.83 2.61
CA LEU A 70 -11.72 15.39 2.42
C LEU A 70 -12.59 14.65 3.44
N THR A 71 -12.72 15.17 4.66
CA THR A 71 -13.60 14.63 5.70
C THR A 71 -15.08 14.70 5.29
N GLY A 72 -15.52 15.84 4.73
CA GLY A 72 -16.87 15.97 4.19
C GLY A 72 -17.06 15.10 2.94
N ALA A 73 -16.12 15.16 2.01
CA ALA A 73 -16.20 14.45 0.74
C ALA A 73 -16.31 12.93 0.91
N ILE A 74 -15.58 12.31 1.84
CA ILE A 74 -15.72 10.86 2.08
C ILE A 74 -16.98 10.50 2.87
N ALA A 75 -17.56 11.43 3.63
CA ALA A 75 -18.81 11.21 4.34
C ALA A 75 -20.01 11.24 3.38
N ASP A 76 -19.95 12.12 2.38
CA ASP A 76 -21.04 12.37 1.44
C ASP A 76 -20.95 11.51 0.17
N ASP A 77 -19.75 11.03 -0.21
CA ASP A 77 -19.51 10.28 -1.44
C ASP A 77 -18.92 8.87 -1.15
N PRO A 78 -19.71 7.79 -1.35
CA PRO A 78 -19.26 6.42 -1.10
C PRO A 78 -18.15 5.97 -2.05
N GLU A 79 -18.04 6.54 -3.26
CA GLU A 79 -16.96 6.22 -4.19
C GLU A 79 -15.64 6.81 -3.69
N LYS A 80 -15.66 8.05 -3.18
CA LYS A 80 -14.49 8.66 -2.53
C LYS A 80 -14.08 7.92 -1.27
N MET A 81 -15.04 7.46 -0.46
CA MET A 81 -14.75 6.61 0.70
C MET A 81 -14.05 5.31 0.28
N ALA A 82 -14.53 4.63 -0.76
CA ALA A 82 -13.93 3.41 -1.26
C ALA A 82 -12.49 3.63 -1.77
N LEU A 83 -12.27 4.74 -2.49
CA LEU A 83 -10.95 5.12 -2.98
C LEU A 83 -9.99 5.47 -1.83
N PHE A 84 -10.47 6.18 -0.82
CA PHE A 84 -9.71 6.54 0.38
C PHE A 84 -9.29 5.27 1.17
N GLU A 85 -10.20 4.32 1.37
CA GLU A 85 -9.88 3.03 2.00
C GLU A 85 -8.93 2.18 1.14
N GLN A 86 -9.03 2.25 -0.19
CA GLN A 86 -8.07 1.59 -1.08
C GLN A 86 -6.66 2.17 -0.90
N ILE A 87 -6.54 3.50 -0.84
CA ILE A 87 -5.27 4.18 -0.57
C ILE A 87 -4.72 3.74 0.79
N LYS A 88 -5.54 3.77 1.84
CA LYS A 88 -5.12 3.31 3.18
C LYS A 88 -4.64 1.87 3.19
N ARG A 89 -5.29 0.97 2.44
CA ARG A 89 -4.87 -0.43 2.31
C ARG A 89 -3.53 -0.57 1.60
N LYS A 90 -3.38 0.08 0.44
CA LYS A 90 -2.17 -0.01 -0.41
C LYS A 90 -0.95 0.59 0.28
N GLU A 91 -1.14 1.68 0.99
CA GLU A 91 -0.06 2.40 1.68
C GLU A 91 0.16 1.90 3.12
N ALA A 92 -0.58 0.89 3.57
CA ALA A 92 -0.60 0.42 4.96
C ALA A 92 -0.90 1.52 5.99
N ILE A 93 -1.65 2.56 5.59
CA ILE A 93 -2.06 3.72 6.40
C ILE A 93 -3.34 3.41 7.22
N LYS A 94 -3.74 2.13 7.37
CA LYS A 94 -5.05 1.72 7.92
C LYS A 94 -5.43 2.31 9.29
N LEU A 95 -4.47 2.72 10.11
CA LEU A 95 -4.69 3.25 11.47
C LEU A 95 -4.72 4.79 11.56
N PHE A 96 -4.58 5.50 10.43
CA PHE A 96 -4.46 6.96 10.44
C PHE A 96 -5.80 7.64 10.15
N SER A 97 -5.98 8.80 10.78
CA SER A 97 -7.09 9.73 10.51
C SER A 97 -6.99 10.34 9.11
N VAL A 98 -8.04 11.03 8.66
CA VAL A 98 -8.01 11.83 7.41
C VAL A 98 -6.86 12.83 7.46
N ALA A 99 -6.75 13.61 8.54
CA ALA A 99 -5.69 14.59 8.76
C ALA A 99 -4.29 13.95 8.64
N SER A 100 -4.10 12.82 9.32
CA SER A 100 -2.83 12.08 9.29
C SER A 100 -2.50 11.53 7.89
N THR A 101 -3.51 11.14 7.12
CA THR A 101 -3.34 10.68 5.74
C THR A 101 -2.92 11.84 4.83
N VAL A 102 -3.59 13.00 4.94
CA VAL A 102 -3.24 14.21 4.20
C VAL A 102 -1.79 14.63 4.51
N ALA A 103 -1.43 14.70 5.80
CA ALA A 103 -0.09 15.05 6.24
C ALA A 103 0.97 14.04 5.75
N TYR A 104 0.65 12.74 5.75
CA TYR A 104 1.55 11.72 5.22
C TYR A 104 1.82 11.95 3.73
N PHE A 105 0.77 12.17 2.93
CA PHE A 105 0.93 12.40 1.50
C PHE A 105 1.72 13.67 1.19
N TYR A 106 1.49 14.74 1.94
CA TYR A 106 2.24 15.99 1.77
C TYR A 106 3.73 15.80 2.06
N ASN A 107 4.06 15.24 3.24
CA ASN A 107 5.45 15.14 3.68
C ASN A 107 6.25 14.05 2.96
N HIS A 108 5.62 12.93 2.61
CA HIS A 108 6.33 11.76 2.08
C HIS A 108 6.29 11.65 0.56
N PHE A 109 5.31 12.25 -0.11
CA PHE A 109 5.20 12.18 -1.58
C PHE A 109 5.31 13.56 -2.24
N TYR A 110 4.59 14.57 -1.77
CA TYR A 110 4.61 15.89 -2.42
C TYR A 110 5.95 16.62 -2.23
N LEU A 111 6.39 16.85 -0.98
CA LEU A 111 7.66 17.54 -0.72
C LEU A 111 8.88 16.83 -1.32
N LYS A 112 8.85 15.49 -1.39
CA LYS A 112 9.94 14.69 -1.99
C LYS A 112 9.96 14.69 -3.51
N THR A 113 8.86 15.07 -4.17
CA THR A 113 8.75 15.13 -5.63
C THR A 113 8.89 16.53 -6.20
N GLN A 114 8.92 17.57 -5.36
CA GLN A 114 9.32 18.89 -5.80
C GLN A 114 10.79 18.87 -6.23
N PRO A 115 11.14 19.44 -7.39
CA PRO A 115 12.53 19.67 -7.70
C PRO A 115 13.08 20.57 -6.58
N THR A 116 14.05 20.08 -5.83
CA THR A 116 14.89 20.93 -4.99
C THR A 116 15.55 21.94 -5.93
N ASN A 117 14.94 23.11 -6.06
CA ASN A 117 15.63 24.29 -6.55
C ASN A 117 16.65 24.64 -5.46
N THR A 118 17.80 23.99 -5.54
CA THR A 118 19.00 24.39 -4.83
C THR A 118 19.35 25.79 -5.35
N GLU A 119 18.95 26.77 -4.54
CA GLU A 119 19.58 28.07 -4.28
C GLU A 119 20.49 28.65 -5.39
N SER A 120 20.04 29.80 -5.92
CA SER A 120 20.93 30.87 -6.43
C SER A 120 21.52 31.67 -5.26
#